data_AF-A0A8J8IYB6-F1
#
_entry.id   AF-A0A8J8IYB6-F1
#
_cell.length_a   1.000
_cell.length_b   1.000
_cell.length_c   1.000
_cell.angle_alpha   90.00
_cell.angle_beta   90.00
_cell.angle_gamma   90.00
#
_symmetry.space_group_name_H-M   'P 1'
#
loop_
_entity.id
_entity.type
_entity.pdbx_description
1 polymer ?
#
loop_
_entity_poly.entity_id
_entity_poly.type
_entity_poly.pdbx_seq_one_letter_code
_entity_poly.pdbx_strand_id
1 'polypeptide(L)'
;MVKIEDIVYLVKNKRYEEALELVRQLKDNLEKVLALSGMAREAFYTDPTAAYSFLEDAEYFSEKIKNKKEKAIALADIASVYFLVGDVDYSMNLFEEAIKETEKIKNPEIKVKALEEIAYYMGISGLVELSFELFERIFDIIVNLKINYVKKTEYLLDLGDMVERVGDRLSSQEAITFYKRAHDLFEKLHVPAKAATVEKKLDLAKTLITVGLPEIRNAVREGKYVYATKLVIRKFDDEKMITGLLEIALWMKKNETLGYNQIVDSALKYLEKITFSPSLLKYIIRLLVNLERFEKALKLSVKIEDTYVRSEIMREITIGMLKSGEIEGALKLAEMIPDEEIRLSTLIELKKMIKY
;
A
#
# COMPACT_ATOMS: atom_id res chain seq x y z
N MET A 1 -5.20 6.89 -31.49
CA MET A 1 -4.27 5.89 -30.94
C MET A 1 -5.10 5.04 -30.01
N VAL A 2 -5.11 3.72 -30.22
CA VAL A 2 -5.87 2.79 -29.38
C VAL A 2 -5.22 2.77 -27.99
N LYS A 3 -6.02 2.92 -26.93
CA LYS A 3 -5.53 2.85 -25.55
C LYS A 3 -5.89 1.50 -24.94
N ILE A 4 -4.99 0.93 -24.15
CA ILE A 4 -5.22 -0.36 -23.48
C ILE A 4 -6.41 -0.25 -22.52
N GLU A 5 -6.63 0.90 -21.88
CA GLU A 5 -7.77 1.11 -20.98
C GLU A 5 -9.11 0.97 -21.69
N ASP A 6 -9.22 1.40 -22.95
CA ASP A 6 -10.44 1.27 -23.74
C ASP A 6 -10.73 -0.21 -24.05
N ILE A 7 -9.69 -1.00 -24.29
CA ILE A 7 -9.77 -2.45 -24.54
C ILE A 7 -10.26 -3.16 -23.27
N VAL A 8 -9.65 -2.89 -22.12
CA VAL A 8 -10.04 -3.50 -20.83
C VAL A 8 -11.48 -3.09 -20.46
N TYR A 9 -11.88 -1.86 -20.74
CA TYR A 9 -13.26 -1.42 -20.54
C TYR A 9 -14.27 -2.23 -21.36
N LEU A 10 -13.96 -2.60 -22.60
CA LEU A 10 -14.81 -3.47 -23.41
C LEU A 10 -14.94 -4.88 -22.80
N VAL A 11 -13.84 -5.45 -22.31
CA VAL A 11 -13.83 -6.76 -21.63
C VAL A 11 -14.71 -6.74 -20.38
N LYS A 12 -14.61 -5.70 -19.56
CA LYS A 12 -15.48 -5.52 -18.38
C LYS A 12 -16.98 -5.56 -18.72
N ASN A 13 -17.34 -5.13 -19.93
CA ASN A 13 -18.70 -5.15 -20.46
C ASN A 13 -18.99 -6.39 -21.33
N LYS A 14 -18.13 -7.42 -21.29
CA LYS A 14 -18.24 -8.68 -22.05
C LYS A 14 -18.24 -8.52 -23.57
N ARG A 15 -17.64 -7.42 -24.08
CA ARG A 15 -17.52 -7.12 -25.51
C ARG A 15 -16.16 -7.60 -26.04
N TYR A 16 -15.92 -8.90 -25.97
CA TYR A 16 -14.60 -9.49 -26.23
C TYR A 16 -14.15 -9.35 -27.69
N GLU A 17 -15.07 -9.53 -28.65
CA GLU A 17 -14.75 -9.43 -30.08
C GLU A 17 -14.25 -8.03 -30.45
N GLU A 18 -14.93 -6.99 -29.99
CA GLU A 18 -14.52 -5.60 -30.22
C GLU A 18 -13.18 -5.27 -29.54
N ALA A 19 -12.94 -5.82 -28.34
CA ALA A 19 -11.66 -5.69 -27.66
C ALA A 19 -10.53 -6.33 -28.50
N LEU A 20 -10.74 -7.53 -29.03
CA LEU A 20 -9.77 -8.22 -29.89
C LEU A 20 -9.54 -7.50 -31.22
N GLU A 21 -10.55 -6.86 -31.80
CA GLU A 21 -10.37 -6.00 -32.97
C GLU A 21 -9.44 -4.82 -32.69
N LEU A 22 -9.58 -4.18 -31.53
CA LEU A 22 -8.67 -3.11 -31.11
C LEU A 22 -7.25 -3.64 -30.85
N VAL A 23 -7.08 -4.83 -30.26
CA VAL A 23 -5.76 -5.48 -30.10
C VAL A 23 -5.09 -5.70 -31.45
N ARG A 24 -5.83 -6.13 -32.47
CA ARG A 24 -5.28 -6.34 -33.83
C ARG A 24 -4.74 -5.05 -34.47
N GLN A 25 -5.28 -3.89 -34.09
CA GLN A 25 -4.84 -2.58 -34.58
C GLN A 25 -3.57 -2.05 -33.89
N LEU A 26 -3.16 -2.65 -32.77
CA LEU A 26 -1.89 -2.31 -32.11
C LEU A 26 -0.70 -2.69 -33.00
N LYS A 27 0.36 -1.87 -32.97
CA LYS A 27 1.46 -1.98 -33.93
C LYS A 27 2.49 -3.01 -33.51
N ASP A 28 2.99 -2.90 -32.29
CA ASP A 28 4.02 -3.79 -31.76
C ASP A 28 3.43 -4.94 -30.94
N ASN A 29 4.21 -6.01 -30.84
CA ASN A 29 3.78 -7.22 -30.15
C ASN A 29 3.77 -7.03 -28.62
N LEU A 30 4.57 -6.12 -28.07
CA LEU A 30 4.55 -5.85 -26.63
C LEU A 30 3.22 -5.19 -26.23
N GLU A 31 2.78 -4.16 -26.95
CA GLU A 31 1.46 -3.54 -26.74
C GLU A 31 0.33 -4.57 -26.82
N LYS A 32 0.40 -5.51 -27.76
CA LYS A 32 -0.58 -6.61 -27.88
C LYS A 32 -0.57 -7.53 -26.67
N VAL A 33 0.61 -7.95 -26.21
CA VAL A 33 0.75 -8.75 -24.99
C VAL A 33 0.12 -8.02 -23.80
N LEU A 34 0.52 -6.77 -23.54
CA LEU A 34 0.03 -5.99 -22.41
C LEU A 34 -1.50 -5.81 -22.46
N ALA A 35 -2.05 -5.61 -23.66
CA ALA A 35 -3.50 -5.54 -23.85
C ALA A 35 -4.17 -6.87 -23.53
N LEU A 36 -3.70 -7.98 -24.10
CA LEU A 36 -4.27 -9.32 -23.90
C LEU A 36 -4.16 -9.80 -22.44
N SER A 37 -3.02 -9.57 -21.78
CA SER A 37 -2.87 -9.81 -20.34
C SER A 37 -3.84 -8.94 -19.52
N GLY A 38 -4.03 -7.68 -19.91
CA GLY A 38 -5.03 -6.79 -19.31
C GLY A 38 -6.45 -7.33 -19.45
N MET A 39 -6.79 -7.85 -20.64
CA MET A 39 -8.06 -8.51 -20.92
C MET A 39 -8.23 -9.77 -20.07
N ALA A 40 -7.21 -10.63 -19.98
CA ALA A 40 -7.23 -11.84 -19.16
C ALA A 40 -7.48 -11.53 -17.68
N ARG A 41 -6.74 -10.54 -17.14
CA ARG A 41 -6.86 -10.09 -15.74
C ARG A 41 -8.28 -9.63 -15.40
N GLU A 42 -8.94 -8.90 -16.29
CA GLU A 42 -10.33 -8.45 -16.09
C GLU A 42 -11.34 -9.59 -16.29
N ALA A 43 -11.15 -10.42 -17.32
CA ALA A 43 -12.07 -11.50 -17.65
C ALA A 43 -12.09 -12.59 -16.58
N PHE A 44 -10.97 -12.88 -15.92
CA PHE A 44 -10.81 -14.06 -15.05
C PHE A 44 -11.93 -14.25 -14.02
N TYR A 45 -12.37 -13.20 -13.34
CA TYR A 45 -13.41 -13.29 -12.30
C TYR A 45 -14.83 -13.52 -12.86
N THR A 46 -15.02 -13.39 -14.17
CA THR A 46 -16.33 -13.46 -14.83
C THR A 46 -16.42 -14.53 -15.91
N ASP A 47 -15.32 -14.82 -16.59
CA ASP A 47 -15.16 -15.80 -17.65
C ASP A 47 -13.71 -16.31 -17.70
N PRO A 48 -13.38 -17.32 -16.86
CA PRO A 48 -12.05 -17.91 -16.84
C PRO A 48 -11.62 -18.49 -18.19
N THR A 49 -12.55 -19.05 -18.97
CA THR A 49 -12.24 -19.64 -20.27
C THR A 49 -11.73 -18.58 -21.25
N ALA A 50 -12.41 -17.44 -21.32
CA ALA A 50 -11.93 -16.30 -22.12
C ALA A 50 -10.58 -15.78 -21.60
N ALA A 51 -10.38 -15.72 -20.29
CA ALA A 51 -9.13 -15.27 -19.70
C ALA A 51 -7.93 -16.15 -20.12
N TYR A 52 -8.07 -17.48 -20.08
CA TYR A 52 -7.03 -18.40 -20.56
C TYR A 52 -6.80 -18.27 -22.06
N SER A 53 -7.85 -18.11 -22.87
CA SER A 53 -7.70 -17.86 -24.31
C SER A 53 -6.91 -16.57 -24.60
N PHE A 54 -7.14 -15.49 -23.84
CA PHE A 54 -6.36 -14.26 -23.99
C PHE A 54 -4.90 -14.43 -23.56
N LEU A 55 -4.63 -15.27 -22.55
CA LEU A 55 -3.25 -15.59 -22.15
C LEU A 55 -2.52 -16.39 -23.22
N GLU A 56 -3.16 -17.39 -23.82
CA GLU A 56 -2.58 -18.15 -24.95
C GLU A 56 -2.24 -17.23 -26.13
N ASP A 57 -3.12 -16.28 -26.46
CA ASP A 57 -2.84 -15.26 -27.48
C ASP A 57 -1.67 -14.35 -27.05
N ALA A 58 -1.60 -13.97 -25.77
CA ALA A 58 -0.50 -13.16 -25.25
C ALA A 58 0.84 -13.89 -25.38
N GLU A 59 0.92 -15.16 -25.03
CA GLU A 59 2.10 -16.01 -25.21
C GLU A 59 2.50 -16.13 -26.68
N TYR A 60 1.51 -16.29 -27.58
CA TYR A 60 1.77 -16.33 -29.00
C TYR A 60 2.45 -15.05 -29.50
N PHE A 61 2.02 -13.87 -29.01
CA PHE A 61 2.66 -12.60 -29.38
C PHE A 61 4.00 -12.39 -28.68
N SER A 62 4.19 -12.85 -27.43
CA SER A 62 5.45 -12.73 -26.71
C SER A 62 6.59 -13.47 -27.42
N GLU A 63 6.31 -14.65 -27.98
CA GLU A 63 7.30 -15.44 -28.73
C GLU A 63 7.79 -14.74 -30.01
N LYS A 64 6.99 -13.82 -30.55
CA LYS A 64 7.35 -13.02 -31.72
C LYS A 64 8.17 -11.77 -31.39
N ILE A 65 8.39 -11.48 -30.11
CA ILE A 65 9.19 -10.33 -29.68
C ILE A 65 10.68 -10.66 -29.81
N LYS A 66 11.37 -9.94 -30.71
CA LYS A 66 12.82 -10.12 -30.93
C LYS A 66 13.68 -9.34 -29.92
N ASN A 67 13.20 -8.19 -29.48
CA ASN A 67 13.91 -7.35 -28.52
C ASN A 67 13.92 -8.03 -27.15
N LYS A 68 15.11 -8.24 -26.59
CA LYS A 68 15.30 -8.99 -25.34
C LYS A 68 14.70 -8.30 -24.11
N LYS A 69 14.75 -6.97 -24.06
CA LYS A 69 14.08 -6.21 -23.00
C LYS A 69 12.58 -6.38 -23.10
N GLU A 70 12.01 -6.16 -24.28
CA GLU A 70 10.56 -6.25 -24.48
C GLU A 70 10.04 -7.68 -24.26
N LYS A 71 10.80 -8.71 -24.67
CA LYS A 71 10.42 -10.12 -24.41
C LYS A 71 10.40 -10.41 -22.92
N ALA A 72 11.40 -9.94 -22.17
CA ALA A 72 11.42 -10.11 -20.71
C ALA A 72 10.23 -9.42 -20.03
N ILE A 73 9.88 -8.20 -20.45
CA ILE A 73 8.71 -7.46 -19.94
C ILE A 73 7.41 -8.21 -20.26
N ALA A 74 7.24 -8.68 -21.50
CA ALA A 74 6.08 -9.43 -21.93
C ALA A 74 5.89 -10.72 -21.10
N LEU A 75 6.96 -11.50 -20.90
CA LEU A 75 6.93 -12.71 -20.08
C LEU A 75 6.56 -12.40 -18.62
N ALA A 76 7.11 -11.33 -18.05
CA ALA A 76 6.80 -10.94 -16.66
C ALA A 76 5.35 -10.46 -16.49
N ASP A 77 4.80 -9.73 -17.45
CA ASP A 77 3.40 -9.32 -17.42
C ASP A 77 2.46 -10.53 -17.54
N ILE A 78 2.72 -11.45 -18.45
CA ILE A 78 1.97 -12.71 -18.59
C ILE A 78 2.07 -13.53 -17.28
N ALA A 79 3.28 -13.69 -16.73
CA ALA A 79 3.52 -14.36 -15.46
C ALA A 79 2.71 -13.75 -14.31
N SER A 80 2.61 -12.42 -14.26
CA SER A 80 1.83 -11.71 -13.24
C SER A 80 0.35 -12.09 -13.27
N VAL A 81 -0.20 -12.35 -14.46
CA VAL A 81 -1.59 -12.76 -14.63
C VAL A 81 -1.76 -14.24 -14.30
N TYR A 82 -0.84 -15.12 -14.72
CA TYR A 82 -0.87 -16.53 -14.33
C TYR A 82 -0.86 -16.70 -12.80
N PHE A 83 -0.07 -15.89 -12.09
CA PHE A 83 -0.07 -15.89 -10.63
C PHE A 83 -1.44 -15.52 -10.06
N LEU A 84 -2.05 -14.44 -10.58
CA LEU A 84 -3.35 -13.95 -10.14
C LEU A 84 -4.47 -14.98 -10.36
N VAL A 85 -4.41 -15.75 -11.46
CA VAL A 85 -5.39 -16.80 -11.76
C VAL A 85 -5.12 -18.13 -11.04
N GLY A 86 -4.03 -18.20 -10.27
CA GLY A 86 -3.70 -19.33 -9.39
C GLY A 86 -2.73 -20.35 -9.98
N ASP A 87 -2.24 -20.15 -11.20
CA ASP A 87 -1.21 -21.01 -11.81
C ASP A 87 0.19 -20.56 -11.38
N VAL A 88 0.49 -20.84 -10.11
CA VAL A 88 1.71 -20.36 -9.44
C VAL A 88 2.95 -20.96 -10.07
N ASP A 89 2.99 -22.27 -10.31
CA ASP A 89 4.19 -22.94 -10.83
C ASP A 89 4.54 -22.44 -12.23
N TYR A 90 3.55 -22.28 -13.10
CA TYR A 90 3.79 -21.77 -14.44
C TYR A 90 4.18 -20.28 -14.45
N SER A 91 3.53 -19.46 -13.61
CA SER A 91 3.93 -18.09 -13.37
C SER A 91 5.40 -17.97 -12.95
N MET A 92 5.85 -18.79 -12.00
CA MET A 92 7.23 -18.79 -11.52
C MET A 92 8.21 -19.14 -12.64
N ASN A 93 7.89 -20.15 -13.46
CA ASN A 93 8.70 -20.51 -14.63
C ASN A 93 8.82 -19.35 -15.63
N LEU A 94 7.73 -18.63 -15.90
CA LEU A 94 7.75 -17.47 -16.80
C LEU A 94 8.56 -16.30 -16.24
N PHE A 95 8.48 -16.04 -14.93
CA PHE A 95 9.33 -15.04 -14.28
C PHE A 95 10.82 -15.40 -14.36
N GLU A 96 11.18 -16.67 -14.16
CA GLU A 96 12.55 -17.15 -14.36
C GLU A 96 13.01 -16.99 -15.82
N GLU A 97 12.14 -17.31 -16.79
CA GLU A 97 12.45 -17.10 -18.20
C GLU A 97 12.63 -15.61 -18.53
N ALA A 98 11.80 -14.73 -17.98
CA ALA A 98 11.94 -13.28 -18.12
C ALA A 98 13.30 -12.81 -17.61
N ILE A 99 13.72 -13.25 -16.42
CA ILE A 99 15.04 -12.94 -15.86
C ILE A 99 16.15 -13.46 -16.78
N LYS A 100 16.05 -14.69 -17.29
CA LYS A 100 17.01 -15.29 -18.21
C LYS A 100 17.11 -14.53 -19.55
N GLU A 101 16.02 -13.97 -20.07
CA GLU A 101 16.08 -13.09 -21.25
C GLU A 101 16.87 -11.82 -20.95
N THR A 102 16.80 -11.26 -19.73
CA THR A 102 17.62 -10.09 -19.36
C THR A 102 19.12 -10.40 -19.34
N GLU A 103 19.53 -11.64 -19.06
CA GLU A 103 20.94 -12.04 -19.07
C GLU A 103 21.56 -11.99 -20.46
N LYS A 104 20.72 -12.07 -21.50
CA LYS A 104 21.13 -11.94 -22.91
C LYS A 104 21.37 -10.47 -23.31
N ILE A 105 21.01 -9.51 -22.45
CA ILE A 105 21.18 -8.07 -22.69
C ILE A 105 22.59 -7.63 -22.27
N LYS A 106 23.41 -7.23 -23.25
CA LYS A 106 24.79 -6.77 -23.02
C LYS A 106 24.88 -5.39 -22.38
N ASN A 107 23.94 -4.49 -22.71
CA ASN A 107 23.95 -3.12 -22.19
C ASN A 107 23.40 -3.12 -20.74
N PRO A 108 24.20 -2.71 -19.73
CA PRO A 108 23.78 -2.74 -18.34
C PRO A 108 22.55 -1.88 -18.03
N GLU A 109 22.41 -0.73 -18.68
CA GLU A 109 21.25 0.15 -18.49
C GLU A 109 19.96 -0.52 -18.93
N ILE A 110 19.97 -1.11 -20.12
CA ILE A 110 18.81 -1.79 -20.68
C ILE A 110 18.48 -3.02 -19.83
N LYS A 111 19.50 -3.72 -19.31
CA LYS A 111 19.34 -4.86 -18.42
C LYS A 111 18.70 -4.46 -17.09
N VAL A 112 19.19 -3.41 -16.43
CA VAL A 112 18.62 -2.88 -15.18
C VAL A 112 17.16 -2.51 -15.39
N LYS A 113 16.85 -1.71 -16.43
CA LYS A 113 15.47 -1.34 -16.76
C LYS A 113 14.57 -2.55 -17.02
N ALA A 114 15.09 -3.63 -17.63
CA ALA A 114 14.32 -4.85 -17.82
C ALA A 114 14.03 -5.58 -16.50
N LEU A 115 15.02 -5.67 -15.62
CA LEU A 115 14.88 -6.29 -14.30
C LEU A 115 13.92 -5.50 -13.39
N GLU A 116 13.95 -4.17 -13.46
CA GLU A 116 13.03 -3.30 -12.71
C GLU A 116 11.56 -3.54 -13.09
N GLU A 117 11.27 -3.70 -14.39
CA GLU A 117 9.92 -4.04 -14.85
C GLU A 117 9.50 -5.44 -14.39
N ILE A 118 10.40 -6.43 -14.40
CA ILE A 118 10.12 -7.77 -13.85
C ILE A 118 9.77 -7.66 -12.36
N ALA A 119 10.58 -6.94 -11.58
CA ALA A 119 10.34 -6.73 -10.16
C ALA A 119 9.00 -6.01 -9.91
N TYR A 120 8.64 -5.06 -10.78
CA TYR A 120 7.34 -4.40 -10.74
C TYR A 120 6.19 -5.40 -10.94
N TYR A 121 6.26 -6.25 -11.98
CA TYR A 121 5.23 -7.25 -12.26
C TYR A 121 5.10 -8.32 -11.16
N MET A 122 6.21 -8.75 -10.56
CA MET A 122 6.21 -9.61 -9.37
C MET A 122 5.48 -8.92 -8.21
N GLY A 123 5.79 -7.64 -7.96
CA GLY A 123 5.20 -6.90 -6.85
C GLY A 123 3.69 -6.79 -6.99
N ILE A 124 3.20 -6.32 -8.15
CA ILE A 124 1.77 -6.09 -8.35
C ILE A 124 0.93 -7.37 -8.46
N SER A 125 1.54 -8.53 -8.71
CA SER A 125 0.82 -9.81 -8.66
C SER A 125 0.69 -10.37 -7.23
N GLY A 126 1.44 -9.84 -6.26
CA GLY A 126 1.44 -10.32 -4.87
C GLY A 126 2.69 -11.11 -4.48
N LEU A 127 3.68 -11.27 -5.38
CA LEU A 127 5.01 -11.81 -5.06
C LEU A 127 5.88 -10.71 -4.41
N VAL A 128 5.39 -10.15 -3.30
CA VAL A 128 5.92 -8.96 -2.63
C VAL A 128 7.37 -9.18 -2.17
N GLU A 129 7.66 -10.34 -1.58
CA GLU A 129 9.00 -10.67 -1.07
C GLU A 129 10.01 -10.81 -2.22
N LEU A 130 9.68 -11.60 -3.26
CA LEU A 130 10.55 -11.80 -4.43
C LEU A 130 10.78 -10.50 -5.21
N SER A 131 9.75 -9.66 -5.34
CA SER A 131 9.86 -8.32 -5.92
C SER A 131 10.91 -7.49 -5.16
N PHE A 132 10.83 -7.46 -3.83
CA PHE A 132 11.76 -6.72 -2.99
C PHE A 132 13.19 -7.27 -3.09
N GLU A 133 13.37 -8.60 -3.05
CA GLU A 133 14.67 -9.25 -3.24
C GLU A 133 15.30 -8.90 -4.60
N LEU A 134 14.49 -8.89 -5.66
CA LEU A 134 14.97 -8.52 -6.99
C LEU A 134 15.38 -7.04 -7.04
N PHE A 135 14.66 -6.14 -6.37
CA PHE A 135 15.08 -4.73 -6.25
C PHE A 135 16.42 -4.58 -5.52
N GLU A 136 16.67 -5.32 -4.45
CA GLU A 136 17.98 -5.28 -3.77
C GLU A 136 19.10 -5.85 -4.66
N ARG A 137 18.82 -6.92 -5.42
CA ARG A 137 19.77 -7.42 -6.43
C ARG A 137 20.06 -6.37 -7.51
N ILE A 138 19.05 -5.63 -7.96
CA ILE A 138 19.23 -4.54 -8.94
C ILE A 138 20.08 -3.42 -8.34
N PHE A 139 19.82 -3.02 -7.10
CA PHE A 139 20.64 -2.04 -6.37
C PHE A 139 22.11 -2.46 -6.35
N ASP A 140 22.39 -3.71 -5.98
CA ASP A 140 23.74 -4.25 -5.95
C ASP A 140 24.40 -4.26 -7.33
N ILE A 141 23.65 -4.61 -8.39
CA ILE A 141 24.14 -4.52 -9.77
C ILE A 141 24.57 -3.08 -10.07
N ILE A 142 23.71 -2.09 -9.81
CA ILE A 142 23.97 -0.67 -10.11
C ILE A 142 25.21 -0.16 -9.36
N VAL A 143 25.30 -0.43 -8.06
CA VAL A 143 26.43 0.01 -7.22
C VAL A 143 27.75 -0.56 -7.74
N ASN A 144 27.74 -1.81 -8.22
CA ASN A 144 28.93 -2.50 -8.73
C ASN A 144 29.25 -2.22 -10.21
N LEU A 145 28.42 -1.47 -10.95
CA LEU A 145 28.73 -1.10 -12.34
C LEU A 145 30.04 -0.30 -12.42
N LYS A 146 30.89 -0.61 -13.40
CA LYS A 146 32.11 0.17 -13.69
C LYS A 146 31.81 1.38 -14.58
N ILE A 147 30.95 2.27 -14.09
CA ILE A 147 30.53 3.50 -14.77
C ILE A 147 30.75 4.72 -13.85
N ASN A 148 30.64 5.92 -14.42
CA ASN A 148 30.80 7.15 -13.65
C ASN A 148 29.70 7.30 -12.58
N TYR A 149 30.00 8.08 -11.55
CA TYR A 149 29.12 8.27 -10.40
C TYR A 149 27.76 8.89 -10.80
N VAL A 150 27.75 9.87 -11.70
CA VAL A 150 26.51 10.55 -12.15
C VAL A 150 25.50 9.55 -12.72
N LYS A 151 25.93 8.66 -13.62
CA LYS A 151 25.05 7.63 -14.19
C LYS A 151 24.58 6.61 -13.16
N LYS A 152 25.41 6.27 -12.16
CA LYS A 152 24.95 5.42 -11.06
C LYS A 152 23.85 6.10 -10.26
N THR A 153 24.02 7.39 -9.95
CA THR A 153 23.00 8.19 -9.26
C THR A 153 21.70 8.22 -10.05
N GLU A 154 21.75 8.39 -11.37
CA GLU A 154 20.57 8.31 -12.25
C GLU A 154 19.86 6.95 -12.15
N TYR A 155 20.59 5.83 -12.24
CA TYR A 155 19.99 4.50 -12.12
C TYR A 155 19.42 4.23 -10.73
N LEU A 156 20.08 4.70 -9.66
CA LEU A 156 19.56 4.57 -8.30
C LEU A 156 18.30 5.44 -8.08
N LEU A 157 18.21 6.57 -8.77
CA LEU A 157 17.03 7.42 -8.76
C LEU A 157 15.85 6.72 -9.46
N ASP A 158 16.08 6.17 -10.66
CA ASP A 158 15.09 5.39 -11.42
C ASP A 158 14.61 4.17 -10.62
N LEU A 159 15.53 3.48 -9.94
CA LEU A 159 15.22 2.37 -9.05
C LEU A 159 14.31 2.81 -7.89
N GLY A 160 14.62 3.94 -7.26
CA GLY A 160 13.78 4.52 -6.20
C GLY A 160 12.37 4.83 -6.68
N ASP A 161 12.24 5.37 -7.90
CA ASP A 161 10.94 5.64 -8.53
C ASP A 161 10.15 4.36 -8.80
N MET A 162 10.83 3.29 -9.21
CA MET A 162 10.18 2.00 -9.45
C MET A 162 9.72 1.34 -8.14
N VAL A 163 10.58 1.37 -7.10
CA VAL A 163 10.24 0.85 -5.76
C VAL A 163 9.03 1.61 -5.19
N GLU A 164 9.02 2.94 -5.29
CA GLU A 164 7.86 3.77 -4.90
C GLU A 164 6.60 3.35 -5.67
N ARG A 165 6.72 3.16 -6.98
CA ARG A 165 5.59 2.78 -7.85
C ARG A 165 5.00 1.42 -7.49
N VAL A 166 5.81 0.44 -7.09
CA VAL A 166 5.31 -0.84 -6.56
C VAL A 166 4.55 -0.60 -5.26
N GLY A 167 5.10 0.19 -4.33
CA GLY A 167 4.40 0.58 -3.10
C GLY A 167 3.03 1.25 -3.36
N ASP A 168 2.93 2.07 -4.41
CA ASP A 168 1.65 2.70 -4.81
C ASP A 168 0.56 1.69 -5.19
N ARG A 169 0.94 0.48 -5.61
CA ARG A 169 0.03 -0.58 -6.09
C ARG A 169 -0.31 -1.64 -5.05
N LEU A 170 0.40 -1.67 -3.93
CA LEU A 170 0.25 -2.68 -2.88
C LEU A 170 -0.71 -2.27 -1.77
N SER A 171 -1.12 -3.18 -0.89
CA SER A 171 -1.81 -2.81 0.36
C SER A 171 -0.90 -1.98 1.29
N SER A 172 -1.45 -1.29 2.29
CA SER A 172 -0.63 -0.51 3.23
C SER A 172 0.45 -1.34 3.91
N GLN A 173 0.12 -2.56 4.34
CA GLN A 173 1.04 -3.48 5.02
C GLN A 173 2.28 -3.75 4.17
N GLU A 174 2.07 -4.07 2.91
CA GLU A 174 3.14 -4.43 1.98
C GLU A 174 3.87 -3.19 1.45
N ALA A 175 3.13 -2.12 1.15
CA ALA A 175 3.67 -0.87 0.61
C ALA A 175 4.67 -0.17 1.55
N ILE A 176 4.52 -0.33 2.87
CA ILE A 176 5.40 0.29 3.87
C ILE A 176 6.87 -0.08 3.63
N THR A 177 7.18 -1.33 3.29
CA THR A 177 8.56 -1.78 3.08
C THR A 177 9.16 -1.11 1.84
N PHE A 178 8.39 -1.01 0.76
CA PHE A 178 8.79 -0.34 -0.48
C PHE A 178 8.99 1.16 -0.26
N TYR A 179 8.03 1.85 0.37
CA TYR A 179 8.18 3.29 0.66
C TYR A 179 9.36 3.58 1.57
N LYS A 180 9.64 2.75 2.58
CA LYS A 180 10.84 2.92 3.41
C LYS A 180 12.11 2.84 2.56
N ARG A 181 12.19 1.89 1.64
CA ARG A 181 13.37 1.72 0.79
C ARG A 181 13.53 2.84 -0.23
N ALA A 182 12.44 3.24 -0.90
CA ALA A 182 12.45 4.39 -1.80
C ALA A 182 12.84 5.70 -1.09
N HIS A 183 12.30 5.93 0.11
CA HIS A 183 12.67 7.07 0.95
C HIS A 183 14.18 7.06 1.30
N ASP A 184 14.72 5.93 1.75
CA ASP A 184 16.15 5.78 2.05
C ASP A 184 17.04 6.07 0.83
N LEU A 185 16.65 5.61 -0.36
CA LEU A 185 17.35 5.93 -1.61
C LEU A 185 17.32 7.44 -1.89
N PHE A 186 16.13 8.07 -1.85
CA PHE A 186 16.01 9.50 -2.15
C PHE A 186 16.74 10.40 -1.15
N GLU A 187 16.77 10.04 0.14
CA GLU A 187 17.56 10.73 1.16
C GLU A 187 19.06 10.64 0.86
N LYS A 188 19.57 9.42 0.59
CA LYS A 188 21.00 9.18 0.29
C LYS A 188 21.46 9.81 -1.01
N LEU A 189 20.55 9.96 -1.98
CA LEU A 189 20.82 10.64 -3.25
C LEU A 189 20.61 12.17 -3.16
N HIS A 190 20.23 12.69 -1.99
CA HIS A 190 19.95 14.11 -1.75
C HIS A 190 18.88 14.68 -2.68
N VAL A 191 17.76 13.97 -2.84
CA VAL A 191 16.60 14.39 -3.63
C VAL A 191 15.40 14.69 -2.70
N PRO A 192 15.44 15.80 -1.94
CA PRO A 192 14.52 16.05 -0.82
C PRO A 192 13.05 16.15 -1.25
N ALA A 193 12.77 16.62 -2.46
CA ALA A 193 11.40 16.71 -2.97
C ALA A 193 10.75 15.32 -3.12
N LYS A 194 11.50 14.32 -3.59
CA LYS A 194 11.03 12.94 -3.71
C LYS A 194 10.97 12.26 -2.34
N ALA A 195 11.99 12.45 -1.50
CA ALA A 195 12.00 11.93 -0.13
C ALA A 195 10.78 12.39 0.66
N ALA A 196 10.48 13.69 0.66
CA ALA A 196 9.30 14.25 1.32
C ALA A 196 7.97 13.72 0.73
N THR A 197 7.93 13.46 -0.57
CA THR A 197 6.75 12.87 -1.23
C THR A 197 6.51 11.44 -0.74
N VAL A 198 7.55 10.62 -0.71
CA VAL A 198 7.46 9.23 -0.21
C VAL A 198 7.22 9.19 1.29
N GLU A 199 7.78 10.12 2.06
CA GLU A 199 7.54 10.23 3.50
C GLU A 199 6.04 10.42 3.79
N LYS A 200 5.36 11.29 3.04
CA LYS A 200 3.91 11.47 3.15
C LYS A 200 3.14 10.20 2.77
N LYS A 201 3.57 9.49 1.72
CA LYS A 201 2.95 8.19 1.33
C LYS A 201 3.13 7.13 2.41
N LEU A 202 4.32 7.08 3.02
CA LEU A 202 4.64 6.18 4.12
C LEU A 202 3.80 6.49 5.36
N ASP A 203 3.68 7.77 5.74
CA ASP A 203 2.84 8.18 6.86
C ASP A 203 1.36 7.87 6.60
N LEU A 204 0.88 8.07 5.36
CA LEU A 204 -0.47 7.69 4.96
C LEU A 204 -0.70 6.18 5.05
N ALA A 205 0.23 5.36 4.54
CA ALA A 205 0.14 3.91 4.60
C ALA A 205 0.15 3.39 6.05
N LYS A 206 0.98 3.98 6.92
CA LYS A 206 0.99 3.68 8.35
C LYS A 206 -0.31 4.10 9.05
N THR A 207 -0.89 5.22 8.64
CA THR A 207 -2.15 5.73 9.22
C THR A 207 -3.34 4.87 8.78
N LEU A 208 -3.41 4.54 7.49
CA LEU A 208 -4.43 3.66 6.91
C LEU A 208 -3.96 2.21 6.90
N ILE A 209 -3.50 1.69 8.04
CA ILE A 209 -2.92 0.34 8.07
C ILE A 209 -4.01 -0.70 7.82
N THR A 210 -5.20 -0.59 8.41
CA THR A 210 -6.21 -1.67 8.33
C THR A 210 -6.97 -1.72 7.00
N VAL A 211 -7.18 -0.55 6.36
CA VAL A 211 -8.03 -0.43 5.16
C VAL A 211 -7.33 0.23 3.98
N GLY A 212 -6.03 0.48 4.05
CA GLY A 212 -5.31 1.20 3.02
C GLY A 212 -5.04 0.34 1.79
N LEU A 213 -6.08 0.02 1.03
CA LEU A 213 -5.95 -0.44 -0.36
C LEU A 213 -5.45 0.73 -1.24
N PRO A 214 -4.77 0.46 -2.37
CA PRO A 214 -4.24 1.48 -3.27
C PRO A 214 -5.25 2.59 -3.62
N GLU A 215 -6.47 2.21 -3.97
CA GLU A 215 -7.54 3.13 -4.34
C GLU A 215 -8.02 4.00 -3.18
N ILE A 216 -8.00 3.47 -1.95
CA ILE A 216 -8.38 4.21 -0.74
C ILE A 216 -7.28 5.21 -0.40
N ARG A 217 -6.01 4.78 -0.39
CA ARG A 217 -4.88 5.69 -0.16
C ARG A 217 -4.83 6.80 -1.20
N ASN A 218 -5.01 6.48 -2.48
CA ASN A 218 -5.05 7.48 -3.54
C ASN A 218 -6.20 8.48 -3.34
N ALA A 219 -7.41 8.01 -3.04
CA ALA A 219 -8.54 8.88 -2.76
C ALA A 219 -8.27 9.81 -1.55
N VAL A 220 -7.72 9.29 -0.45
CA VAL A 220 -7.40 10.06 0.75
C VAL A 220 -6.30 11.09 0.47
N ARG A 221 -5.26 10.72 -0.28
CA ARG A 221 -4.17 11.61 -0.69
C ARG A 221 -4.66 12.75 -1.59
N GLU A 222 -5.64 12.49 -2.45
CA GLU A 222 -6.28 13.48 -3.32
C GLU A 222 -7.35 14.34 -2.60
N GLY A 223 -7.54 14.14 -1.29
CA GLY A 223 -8.56 14.86 -0.51
C GLY A 223 -10.00 14.40 -0.78
N LYS A 224 -10.20 13.29 -1.49
CA LYS A 224 -11.52 12.72 -1.82
C LYS A 224 -12.07 11.87 -0.67
N TYR A 225 -12.12 12.43 0.54
CA TYR A 225 -12.47 11.69 1.77
C TYR A 225 -13.87 11.05 1.73
N VAL A 226 -14.87 11.73 1.18
CA VAL A 226 -16.24 11.17 1.03
C VAL A 226 -16.25 9.93 0.12
N TYR A 227 -15.41 9.93 -0.91
CA TYR A 227 -15.27 8.77 -1.78
C TYR A 227 -14.51 7.64 -1.08
N ALA A 228 -13.42 7.96 -0.38
CA ALA A 228 -12.65 6.99 0.40
C ALA A 228 -13.49 6.30 1.48
N THR A 229 -14.30 7.04 2.26
CA THR A 229 -15.18 6.46 3.29
C THR A 229 -16.24 5.55 2.67
N LYS A 230 -16.81 5.91 1.52
CA LYS A 230 -17.74 5.03 0.77
C LYS A 230 -17.06 3.74 0.30
N LEU A 231 -15.80 3.81 -0.13
CA LEU A 231 -15.04 2.60 -0.47
C LEU A 231 -14.84 1.70 0.75
N VAL A 232 -14.47 2.29 1.89
CA VAL A 232 -14.30 1.55 3.16
C VAL A 232 -15.59 0.83 3.56
N ILE A 233 -16.72 1.56 3.59
CA ILE A 233 -18.03 1.00 3.97
C ILE A 233 -18.46 -0.15 3.05
N ARG A 234 -18.09 -0.11 1.76
CA ARG A 234 -18.52 -1.13 0.78
C ARG A 234 -17.64 -2.38 0.77
N LYS A 235 -16.35 -2.24 1.11
CA LYS A 235 -15.35 -3.28 0.90
C LYS A 235 -15.00 -4.08 2.15
N PHE A 236 -15.30 -3.56 3.33
CA PHE A 236 -14.85 -4.13 4.59
C PHE A 236 -16.01 -4.54 5.48
N ASP A 237 -15.75 -5.51 6.35
CA ASP A 237 -16.64 -5.87 7.46
C ASP A 237 -16.79 -4.73 8.46
N ASP A 238 -17.72 -4.88 9.41
CA ASP A 238 -18.03 -3.82 10.36
C ASP A 238 -16.84 -3.41 11.23
N GLU A 239 -15.97 -4.36 11.60
CA GLU A 239 -14.78 -4.08 12.41
C GLU A 239 -13.80 -3.19 11.67
N LYS A 240 -13.38 -3.61 10.47
CA LYS A 240 -12.46 -2.86 9.61
C LYS A 240 -13.08 -1.58 9.07
N MET A 241 -14.38 -1.56 8.84
CA MET A 241 -15.09 -0.33 8.47
C MET A 241 -14.91 0.73 9.57
N ILE A 242 -15.19 0.38 10.83
CA ILE A 242 -15.08 1.34 11.95
C ILE A 242 -13.64 1.81 12.11
N THR A 243 -12.66 0.90 12.12
CA THR A 243 -11.25 1.30 12.22
C THR A 243 -10.83 2.15 11.05
N GLY A 244 -11.20 1.77 9.83
CA GLY A 244 -10.87 2.51 8.62
C GLY A 244 -11.44 3.93 8.58
N LEU A 245 -12.67 4.13 9.06
CA LEU A 245 -13.25 5.48 9.21
C LEU A 245 -12.45 6.31 10.22
N LEU A 246 -12.05 5.74 11.36
CA LEU A 246 -11.22 6.42 12.35
C LEU A 246 -9.81 6.71 11.82
N GLU A 247 -9.21 5.81 11.05
CA GLU A 247 -7.92 6.01 10.39
C GLU A 247 -7.96 7.17 9.38
N ILE A 248 -9.03 7.23 8.55
CA ILE A 248 -9.25 8.36 7.62
C ILE A 248 -9.41 9.67 8.40
N ALA A 249 -10.22 9.67 9.47
CA ALA A 249 -10.40 10.85 10.30
C ALA A 249 -9.08 11.28 10.95
N LEU A 250 -8.24 10.34 11.40
CA LEU A 250 -6.94 10.62 11.97
C LEU A 250 -6.01 11.25 10.94
N TRP A 251 -5.99 10.72 9.71
CA TRP A 251 -5.23 11.33 8.62
C TRP A 251 -5.67 12.77 8.35
N MET A 252 -6.98 13.02 8.28
CA MET A 252 -7.53 14.36 8.11
C MET A 252 -7.10 15.29 9.24
N LYS A 253 -7.18 14.84 10.50
CA LYS A 253 -6.75 15.62 11.66
C LYS A 253 -5.26 15.97 11.60
N LYS A 254 -4.39 14.99 11.30
CA LYS A 254 -2.93 15.20 11.17
C LYS A 254 -2.57 16.22 10.08
N ASN A 255 -3.42 16.34 9.05
CA ASN A 255 -3.25 17.28 7.95
C ASN A 255 -4.19 18.50 8.07
N GLU A 256 -4.64 18.83 9.28
CA GLU A 256 -5.44 20.02 9.61
C GLU A 256 -6.70 20.19 8.73
N THR A 257 -7.24 19.08 8.25
CA THR A 257 -8.40 19.07 7.35
C THR A 257 -9.70 19.05 8.15
N LEU A 258 -10.56 20.03 7.91
CA LEU A 258 -11.87 20.15 8.55
C LEU A 258 -12.81 18.99 8.18
N GLY A 259 -13.83 18.77 9.01
CA GLY A 259 -14.87 17.77 8.75
C GLY A 259 -14.55 16.35 9.22
N TYR A 260 -13.35 16.09 9.73
CA TYR A 260 -13.00 14.76 10.28
C TYR A 260 -13.93 14.33 11.42
N ASN A 261 -14.43 15.28 12.22
CA ASN A 261 -15.39 15.03 13.31
C ASN A 261 -16.64 14.28 12.83
N GLN A 262 -17.16 14.60 11.63
CA GLN A 262 -18.35 13.93 11.08
C GLN A 262 -18.08 12.45 10.77
N ILE A 263 -16.86 12.13 10.33
CA ILE A 263 -16.43 10.75 10.07
C ILE A 263 -16.28 10.00 11.40
N VAL A 264 -15.70 10.64 12.42
CA VAL A 264 -15.60 10.07 13.77
C VAL A 264 -16.99 9.76 14.32
N ASP A 265 -17.92 10.71 14.27
CA ASP A 265 -19.28 10.52 14.80
C ASP A 265 -20.02 9.40 14.06
N SER A 266 -19.77 9.25 12.76
CA SER A 266 -20.30 8.15 11.96
C SER A 266 -19.72 6.82 12.44
N ALA A 267 -18.40 6.70 12.62
CA ALA A 267 -17.77 5.50 13.14
C ALA A 267 -18.27 5.11 14.55
N LEU A 268 -18.42 6.11 15.44
CA LEU A 268 -18.88 5.92 16.81
C LEU A 268 -20.31 5.39 16.91
N LYS A 269 -21.19 5.68 15.95
CA LYS A 269 -22.57 5.14 15.91
C LYS A 269 -22.59 3.62 15.72
N TYR A 270 -21.63 3.07 15.01
CA TYR A 270 -21.52 1.63 14.78
C TYR A 270 -20.75 0.92 15.91
N LEU A 271 -19.83 1.64 16.56
CA LEU A 271 -18.99 1.14 17.65
C LEU A 271 -19.77 0.52 18.83
N GLU A 272 -20.95 1.06 19.17
CA GLU A 272 -21.71 0.59 20.33
C GLU A 272 -22.42 -0.76 20.11
N LYS A 273 -22.45 -1.26 18.87
CA LYS A 273 -23.18 -2.48 18.48
C LYS A 273 -22.30 -3.71 18.37
N ILE A 274 -20.98 -3.55 18.46
CA ILE A 274 -20.00 -4.58 18.12
C ILE A 274 -19.07 -4.85 19.30
N THR A 275 -18.75 -6.13 19.49
CA THR A 275 -17.70 -6.60 20.39
C THR A 275 -16.43 -6.83 19.60
N PHE A 276 -15.35 -6.16 19.95
CA PHE A 276 -14.06 -6.26 19.27
C PHE A 276 -13.14 -7.26 19.97
N SER A 277 -12.24 -7.87 19.21
CA SER A 277 -11.10 -8.58 19.80
C SER A 277 -10.28 -7.64 20.71
N PRO A 278 -9.60 -8.16 21.75
CA PRO A 278 -8.83 -7.32 22.67
C PRO A 278 -7.78 -6.47 21.96
N SER A 279 -7.04 -7.01 20.99
CA SER A 279 -6.02 -6.26 20.23
C SER A 279 -6.62 -5.10 19.44
N LEU A 280 -7.76 -5.35 18.76
CA LEU A 280 -8.45 -4.34 17.99
C LEU A 280 -9.06 -3.25 18.87
N LEU A 281 -9.59 -3.62 20.03
CA LEU A 281 -10.10 -2.67 21.02
C LEU A 281 -9.00 -1.70 21.47
N LYS A 282 -7.79 -2.17 21.78
CA LYS A 282 -6.65 -1.30 22.12
C LYS A 282 -6.32 -0.34 20.98
N TYR A 283 -6.34 -0.85 19.75
CA TYR A 283 -6.05 -0.03 18.58
C TYR A 283 -7.09 1.07 18.37
N ILE A 284 -8.39 0.75 18.47
CA ILE A 284 -9.48 1.74 18.40
C ILE A 284 -9.32 2.79 19.50
N ILE A 285 -8.99 2.39 20.73
CA ILE A 285 -8.76 3.33 21.83
C ILE A 285 -7.63 4.31 21.48
N ARG A 286 -6.50 3.82 20.95
CA ARG A 286 -5.40 4.68 20.49
C ARG A 286 -5.81 5.64 19.38
N LEU A 287 -6.61 5.19 18.41
CA LEU A 287 -7.16 6.07 17.38
C LEU A 287 -8.03 7.17 18.01
N LEU A 288 -8.90 6.82 18.97
CA LEU A 288 -9.76 7.79 19.67
C LEU A 288 -8.96 8.78 20.51
N VAL A 289 -7.89 8.35 21.18
CA VAL A 289 -6.97 9.26 21.90
C VAL A 289 -6.32 10.25 20.94
N ASN A 290 -5.78 9.76 19.82
CA ASN A 290 -5.19 10.62 18.80
C ASN A 290 -6.22 11.54 18.11
N LEU A 291 -7.50 11.19 18.16
CA LEU A 291 -8.64 11.99 17.70
C LEU A 291 -9.26 12.87 18.80
N GLU A 292 -8.65 12.96 19.98
CA GLU A 292 -9.17 13.73 21.13
C GLU A 292 -10.61 13.33 21.53
N ARG A 293 -10.93 12.03 21.45
CA ARG A 293 -12.19 11.44 21.92
C ARG A 293 -11.98 10.69 23.23
N PHE A 294 -11.43 11.40 24.22
CA PHE A 294 -10.97 10.82 25.49
C PHE A 294 -12.08 10.13 26.27
N GLU A 295 -13.28 10.71 26.35
CA GLU A 295 -14.42 10.09 27.04
C GLU A 295 -14.81 8.74 26.43
N LYS A 296 -14.85 8.67 25.09
CA LYS A 296 -15.16 7.42 24.37
C LYS A 296 -14.02 6.40 24.51
N ALA A 297 -12.78 6.86 24.43
CA ALA A 297 -11.59 6.03 24.68
C ALA A 297 -11.62 5.40 26.08
N LEU A 298 -11.96 6.19 27.11
CA LEU A 298 -12.08 5.74 28.49
C LEU A 298 -13.26 4.76 28.68
N LYS A 299 -14.43 5.04 28.09
CA LYS A 299 -15.58 4.12 28.12
C LYS A 299 -15.21 2.74 27.53
N LEU A 300 -14.40 2.71 26.49
CA LEU A 300 -13.93 1.46 25.88
C LEU A 300 -12.85 0.76 26.72
N SER A 301 -11.95 1.50 27.37
CA SER A 301 -10.88 0.89 28.16
C SER A 301 -11.40 0.10 29.36
N VAL A 302 -12.58 0.46 29.90
CA VAL A 302 -13.25 -0.31 30.97
C VAL A 302 -13.61 -1.73 30.53
N LYS A 303 -13.82 -1.97 29.23
CA LYS A 303 -14.10 -3.32 28.70
C LYS A 303 -12.88 -4.24 28.69
N ILE A 304 -11.70 -3.73 29.02
CA ILE A 304 -10.47 -4.53 29.11
C ILE A 304 -10.41 -5.16 30.51
N GLU A 305 -10.45 -6.49 30.54
CA GLU A 305 -10.48 -7.28 31.77
C GLU A 305 -9.15 -7.21 32.53
N ASP A 306 -8.03 -7.37 31.81
CA ASP A 306 -6.69 -7.32 32.37
C ASP A 306 -6.41 -5.92 32.97
N THR A 307 -6.19 -5.89 34.28
CA THR A 307 -6.06 -4.64 35.04
C THR A 307 -4.76 -3.90 34.72
N TYR A 308 -3.68 -4.63 34.44
CA TYR A 308 -2.41 -4.05 34.07
C TYR A 308 -2.52 -3.38 32.69
N VAL A 309 -3.05 -4.10 31.71
CA VAL A 309 -3.29 -3.58 30.35
C VAL A 309 -4.26 -2.39 30.36
N ARG A 310 -5.33 -2.45 31.16
CA ARG A 310 -6.26 -1.34 31.32
C ARG A 310 -5.56 -0.11 31.91
N SER A 311 -4.68 -0.30 32.89
CA SER A 311 -3.90 0.77 33.51
C SER A 311 -2.95 1.43 32.50
N GLU A 312 -2.26 0.64 31.67
CA GLU A 312 -1.42 1.16 30.57
C GLU A 312 -2.23 2.02 29.58
N ILE A 313 -3.45 1.59 29.24
CA ILE A 313 -4.31 2.34 28.33
C ILE A 313 -4.84 3.62 28.99
N MET A 314 -5.20 3.57 30.27
CA MET A 314 -5.57 4.78 31.01
C MET A 314 -4.41 5.77 31.07
N ARG A 315 -3.16 5.29 31.22
CA ARG A 315 -1.95 6.11 31.07
C ARG A 315 -1.84 6.73 29.68
N GLU A 316 -2.03 5.95 28.60
CA GLU A 316 -2.02 6.48 27.22
C GLU A 316 -3.07 7.59 27.01
N ILE A 317 -4.30 7.38 27.48
CA ILE A 317 -5.39 8.38 27.41
C ILE A 317 -4.99 9.65 28.19
N THR A 318 -4.48 9.47 29.40
CA THR A 318 -4.04 10.55 30.30
C THR A 318 -2.96 11.43 29.65
N ILE A 319 -1.94 10.80 29.04
CA ILE A 319 -0.89 11.52 28.32
C ILE A 319 -1.47 12.23 27.10
N GLY A 320 -2.40 11.61 26.38
CA GLY A 320 -3.11 12.22 25.26
C GLY A 320 -3.88 13.48 25.66
N MET A 321 -4.65 13.42 26.76
CA MET A 321 -5.37 14.57 27.33
C MET A 321 -4.43 15.71 27.69
N LEU A 322 -3.29 15.40 28.31
CA LEU A 322 -2.30 16.43 28.65
C LEU A 322 -1.76 17.12 27.39
N LYS A 323 -1.42 16.35 26.35
CA LYS A 323 -0.90 16.87 25.08
C LYS A 323 -1.90 17.74 24.32
N SER A 324 -3.20 17.51 24.50
CA SER A 324 -4.26 18.36 23.93
C SER A 324 -4.63 19.56 24.80
N GLY A 325 -3.96 19.74 25.96
CA GLY A 325 -4.19 20.86 26.88
C GLY A 325 -5.24 20.60 27.96
N GLU A 326 -5.82 19.39 28.06
CA GLU A 326 -6.78 19.01 29.11
C GLU A 326 -6.07 18.62 30.42
N ILE A 327 -5.33 19.56 31.01
CA ILE A 327 -4.43 19.32 32.16
C ILE A 327 -5.19 18.76 33.37
N GLU A 328 -6.29 19.40 33.77
CA GLU A 328 -7.04 19.01 34.97
C GLU A 328 -7.65 17.61 34.82
N GLY A 329 -8.22 17.32 33.64
CA GLY A 329 -8.77 16.01 33.31
C GLY A 329 -7.70 14.92 33.32
N ALA A 330 -6.53 15.20 32.73
CA ALA A 330 -5.39 14.30 32.74
C ALA A 330 -4.93 13.96 34.18
N LEU A 331 -4.78 14.95 35.05
CA LEU A 331 -4.37 14.73 36.44
C LEU A 331 -5.37 13.87 37.21
N LYS A 332 -6.68 14.15 37.06
CA LYS A 332 -7.74 13.34 37.68
C LYS A 332 -7.71 11.90 37.18
N LEU A 333 -7.59 11.70 35.87
CA LEU A 333 -7.54 10.34 35.30
C LEU A 333 -6.30 9.57 35.75
N ALA A 334 -5.16 10.24 35.89
CA ALA A 334 -3.92 9.65 36.39
C ALA A 334 -4.10 9.05 37.79
N GLU A 335 -4.77 9.76 38.70
CA GLU A 335 -5.04 9.29 40.06
C GLU A 335 -5.96 8.07 40.09
N MET A 336 -6.82 7.92 39.08
CA MET A 336 -7.75 6.80 38.95
C MET A 336 -7.13 5.54 38.32
N ILE A 337 -5.86 5.56 37.91
CA ILE A 337 -5.17 4.39 37.35
C ILE A 337 -5.11 3.27 38.42
N PRO A 338 -5.65 2.06 38.12
CA PRO A 338 -5.71 0.97 39.10
C PRO A 338 -4.34 0.48 39.57
N ASP A 339 -3.43 0.22 38.63
CA ASP A 339 -2.08 -0.26 38.92
C ASP A 339 -1.23 0.85 39.56
N GLU A 340 -0.65 0.58 40.72
CA GLU A 340 0.08 1.58 41.51
C GLU A 340 1.37 2.03 40.85
N GLU A 341 2.12 1.12 40.22
CA GLU A 341 3.39 1.43 39.56
C GLU A 341 3.15 2.31 38.34
N ILE A 342 2.16 1.95 37.51
CA ILE A 342 1.76 2.74 36.35
C ILE A 342 1.19 4.09 36.80
N ARG A 343 0.37 4.13 37.86
CA ARG A 343 -0.16 5.39 38.41
C ARG A 343 0.94 6.35 38.84
N LEU A 344 1.90 5.88 39.65
CA LEU A 344 2.99 6.71 40.16
C LEU A 344 3.89 7.22 39.03
N SER A 345 4.29 6.34 38.10
CA SER A 345 5.10 6.71 36.95
C SER A 345 4.41 7.74 36.05
N THR A 346 3.10 7.57 35.80
CA THR A 346 2.28 8.54 35.05
C THR A 346 2.24 9.90 35.74
N LEU A 347 1.94 9.95 37.04
CA LEU A 347 1.88 11.22 37.79
C LEU A 347 3.23 11.96 37.78
N ILE A 348 4.34 11.23 37.88
CA ILE A 348 5.69 11.81 37.78
C ILE A 348 5.92 12.40 36.37
N GLU A 349 5.54 11.67 35.33
CA GLU A 349 5.67 12.12 33.94
C GLU A 349 4.83 13.37 33.66
N LEU A 350 3.56 13.40 34.07
CA LEU A 350 2.70 14.58 33.90
C LEU A 350 3.28 15.81 34.60
N LYS A 351 3.76 15.66 35.85
CA LYS A 351 4.40 16.76 36.59
C LYS A 351 5.65 17.29 35.88
N LYS A 352 6.40 16.44 35.17
CA LYS A 352 7.52 16.88 34.34
C LYS A 352 7.03 17.66 33.13
N MET A 353 6.03 17.15 32.43
CA MET A 353 5.49 17.76 31.22
C MET A 353 4.77 19.10 31.46
N ILE A 354 4.12 19.29 32.61
CA ILE A 354 3.41 20.54 32.97
C ILE A 354 4.38 21.67 33.39
N LYS A 355 5.59 21.33 33.84
CA LYS A 355 6.59 22.31 34.31
C LYS A 355 7.35 23.02 33.18
N TYR A 356 7.15 22.59 31.94
CA TYR A 356 7.63 23.23 30.72
C TYR A 356 6.43 23.74 29.93
#